data_AF-A0A2D8FR36-F1
#
_entry.id   AF-A0A2D8FR36-F1
#
_cell.length_a   1.000
_cell.length_b   1.000
_cell.length_c   1.000
_cell.angle_alpha   90.00
_cell.angle_beta   90.00
_cell.angle_gamma   90.00
#
_symmetry.space_group_name_H-M   'P 1'
#
loop_
_entity.id
_entity.type
_entity.pdbx_description
1 polymer ?
#
loop_
_entity_poly.entity_id
_entity_poly.type
_entity_poly.pdbx_seq_one_letter_code
_entity_poly.pdbx_strand_id
1 'polypeptide(L)'
;MAGDPVAAQAASGAASGAADRFYERSFVLAANERCGLFQPQLTAALNASTWQARGAALRAGADPRQLSETAARARARAAAAACDSADMKTVSGRVKTAFAGWSRTARMNFPGDRAGWSADRAAYSRPTWRLMQGTAVGASPVRFGLVGAMDRADQLTAVVSWQGRSRPTGVRLVMRDTTVAPRPWLARELPPAAQRRVFWASGVTTADPGLLVQGRTAGQAWRFPLAAADALSGLDPREVFTVEFVFRDGSVARTVFEAGDFAAGRAFLAMGQT
;
A
#
# COMPACT_ATOMS: atom_id res chain seq x y z
N MET A 1 2.34 10.96 -34.74
CA MET A 1 1.88 11.39 -33.41
C MET A 1 3.10 11.71 -32.57
N ALA A 2 3.58 12.95 -32.61
CA ALA A 2 4.63 13.42 -31.73
C ALA A 2 3.97 13.93 -30.44
N GLY A 3 4.30 13.35 -29.28
CA GLY A 3 3.77 13.79 -27.99
C GLY A 3 4.31 15.17 -27.61
N ASP A 4 3.45 15.98 -26.98
CA ASP A 4 3.75 17.37 -26.59
C ASP A 4 4.97 17.46 -25.63
N PRO A 5 6.04 18.19 -26.00
CA PRO A 5 7.27 18.26 -25.20
C PRO A 5 7.08 18.96 -23.84
N VAL A 6 6.03 19.78 -23.70
CA VAL A 6 5.68 20.48 -22.46
C VAL A 6 5.14 19.51 -21.39
N ALA A 7 4.35 18.50 -21.80
CA ALA A 7 3.85 17.47 -20.90
C ALA A 7 4.98 16.55 -20.40
N ALA A 8 5.96 16.26 -21.25
CA ALA A 8 7.15 15.50 -20.89
C ALA A 8 8.06 16.25 -19.89
N GLN A 9 8.21 17.57 -20.05
CA GLN A 9 8.99 18.41 -19.13
C GLN A 9 8.32 18.56 -17.76
N ALA A 10 7.00 18.80 -17.71
CA ALA A 10 6.26 18.84 -16.44
C ALA A 10 6.30 17.51 -15.69
N ALA A 11 6.19 16.37 -16.40
CA ALA A 11 6.34 15.05 -15.82
C ALA A 11 7.76 14.81 -15.27
N SER A 12 8.80 15.25 -15.99
CA SER A 12 10.19 15.15 -15.53
C SER A 12 10.49 16.00 -14.29
N GLY A 13 9.95 17.22 -14.18
CA GLY A 13 10.08 18.07 -12.99
C GLY A 13 9.31 17.56 -11.77
N ALA A 14 8.13 16.97 -11.99
CA ALA A 14 7.39 16.28 -10.92
C ALA A 14 8.12 15.02 -10.44
N ALA A 15 8.76 14.27 -11.36
CA ALA A 15 9.57 13.11 -11.04
C ALA A 15 10.83 13.46 -10.25
N SER A 16 11.55 14.52 -10.63
CA SER A 16 12.73 14.99 -9.88
C SER A 16 12.36 15.43 -8.46
N GLY A 17 11.33 16.28 -8.32
CA GLY A 17 10.86 16.71 -7.00
C GLY A 17 10.29 15.59 -6.12
N ALA A 18 9.81 14.48 -6.71
CA ALA A 18 9.41 13.29 -5.95
C ALA A 18 10.62 12.42 -5.56
N ALA A 19 11.60 12.27 -6.45
CA ALA A 19 12.85 11.55 -6.18
C ALA A 19 13.70 12.24 -5.11
N ASP A 20 13.77 13.57 -5.10
CA ASP A 20 14.47 14.36 -4.08
C ASP A 20 13.83 14.17 -2.70
N ARG A 21 12.49 14.27 -2.62
CA ARG A 21 11.75 13.98 -1.38
C ARG A 21 11.98 12.55 -0.90
N PHE A 22 12.09 11.59 -1.82
CA PHE A 22 12.39 10.21 -1.47
C PHE A 22 13.82 10.06 -0.93
N TYR A 23 14.81 10.73 -1.53
CA TYR A 23 16.18 10.78 -1.04
C TYR A 23 16.24 11.36 0.38
N GLU A 24 15.67 12.55 0.60
CA GLU A 24 15.66 13.23 1.89
C GLU A 24 15.07 12.35 3.00
N ARG A 25 13.90 11.75 2.74
CA ARG A 25 13.22 10.89 3.71
C ARG A 25 14.02 9.60 3.99
N SER A 26 14.63 9.02 2.96
CA SER A 26 15.51 7.86 3.11
C SER A 26 16.77 8.19 3.93
N PHE A 27 17.34 9.38 3.74
CA PHE A 27 18.49 9.86 4.50
C PHE A 27 18.12 10.04 5.97
N VAL A 28 17.02 10.72 6.27
CA VAL A 28 16.55 10.96 7.64
C VAL A 28 16.24 9.65 8.36
N LEU A 29 15.60 8.71 7.67
CA LEU A 29 15.28 7.40 8.24
C LEU A 29 16.55 6.61 8.59
N ALA A 30 17.53 6.55 7.67
CA ALA A 30 18.81 5.88 7.90
C ALA A 30 19.65 6.57 9.00
N ALA A 31 19.62 7.91 9.05
CA ALA A 31 20.28 8.67 10.11
C ALA A 31 19.65 8.39 11.48
N ASN A 32 18.32 8.25 11.53
CA ASN A 32 17.61 7.89 12.75
C ASN A 32 17.97 6.47 13.24
N GLU A 33 17.99 5.49 12.33
CA GLU A 33 18.36 4.11 12.66
C GLU A 33 19.74 4.03 13.34
N ARG A 34 20.71 4.81 12.84
CA ARG A 34 22.06 4.83 13.39
C ARG A 34 22.21 5.69 14.65
N CYS A 35 21.59 6.87 14.68
CA CYS A 35 21.83 7.87 15.72
C CYS A 35 20.74 7.94 16.81
N GLY A 36 19.64 7.20 16.69
CA GLY A 36 18.53 7.23 17.65
C GLY A 36 17.85 8.59 17.76
N LEU A 37 17.60 9.26 16.64
CA LEU A 37 17.16 10.67 16.61
C LEU A 37 15.72 10.89 17.09
N PHE A 38 14.86 9.88 16.95
CA PHE A 38 13.42 10.00 17.08
C PHE A 38 12.80 8.85 17.88
N GLN A 39 11.66 9.13 18.50
CA GLN A 39 10.83 8.12 19.16
C GLN A 39 10.19 7.15 18.15
N PRO A 40 9.74 5.95 18.58
CA PRO A 40 9.17 4.94 17.68
C PRO A 40 8.02 5.45 16.80
N GLN A 41 7.11 6.25 17.37
CA GLN A 41 5.95 6.79 16.64
C GLN A 41 6.37 7.72 15.48
N LEU A 42 7.38 8.56 15.69
CA LEU A 42 7.94 9.41 14.64
C LEU A 42 8.75 8.59 13.62
N THR A 43 9.42 7.52 14.06
CA THR A 43 10.09 6.59 13.14
C THR A 43 9.08 5.91 12.20
N ALA A 44 7.95 5.45 12.73
CA ALA A 44 6.87 4.87 11.93
C ALA A 44 6.27 5.89 10.94
N ALA A 45 6.14 7.15 11.36
CA ALA A 45 5.71 8.25 10.50
C ALA A 45 6.67 8.50 9.33
N LEU A 46 7.97 8.54 9.62
CA LEU A 46 9.02 8.69 8.62
C LEU A 46 9.03 7.51 7.64
N ASN A 47 8.81 6.29 8.13
CA ASN A 47 8.64 5.11 7.27
C ASN A 47 7.47 5.29 6.30
N ALA A 48 6.28 5.65 6.79
CA ALA A 48 5.11 5.87 5.95
C ALA A 48 5.34 6.98 4.91
N SER A 49 5.94 8.09 5.34
CA SER A 49 6.30 9.22 4.48
C SER A 49 7.33 8.82 3.42
N THR A 50 8.32 7.99 3.76
CA THR A 50 9.32 7.48 2.83
C THR A 50 8.68 6.60 1.75
N TRP A 51 7.78 5.69 2.15
CA TRP A 51 7.01 4.87 1.21
C TRP A 51 6.11 5.71 0.29
N GLN A 52 5.47 6.74 0.82
CA GLN A 52 4.64 7.65 0.02
C GLN A 52 5.48 8.42 -1.01
N ALA A 53 6.69 8.89 -0.65
CA ALA A 53 7.58 9.55 -1.60
C ALA A 53 8.07 8.59 -2.69
N ARG A 54 8.41 7.35 -2.32
CA ARG A 54 8.77 6.30 -3.29
C ARG A 54 7.63 6.07 -4.28
N GLY A 55 6.41 5.92 -3.78
CA GLY A 55 5.24 5.68 -4.61
C GLY A 55 4.92 6.83 -5.56
N ALA A 56 5.01 8.07 -5.05
CA ALA A 56 4.87 9.27 -5.87
C ALA A 56 5.93 9.35 -6.99
N ALA A 57 7.19 9.02 -6.70
CA ALA A 57 8.25 9.02 -7.70
C ALA A 57 8.00 7.96 -8.79
N LEU A 58 7.59 6.74 -8.40
CA LEU A 58 7.25 5.68 -9.35
C LEU A 58 6.09 6.07 -10.26
N ARG A 59 5.01 6.64 -9.70
CA ARG A 59 3.88 7.15 -10.49
C ARG A 59 4.26 8.32 -11.39
N ALA A 60 5.20 9.15 -10.98
CA ALA A 60 5.77 10.20 -11.83
C ALA A 60 6.70 9.67 -12.94
N GLY A 61 6.90 8.36 -13.04
CA GLY A 61 7.66 7.73 -14.11
C GLY A 61 9.12 7.40 -13.76
N ALA A 62 9.54 7.58 -12.51
CA ALA A 62 10.89 7.20 -12.09
C ALA A 62 11.14 5.68 -12.28
N ASP A 63 12.38 5.34 -12.62
CA ASP A 63 12.83 3.95 -12.71
C ASP A 63 13.00 3.35 -11.29
N PRO A 64 12.38 2.20 -10.98
CA PRO A 64 12.57 1.51 -9.71
C PRO A 64 14.04 1.26 -9.33
N ARG A 65 14.90 0.97 -10.32
CA ARG A 65 16.33 0.75 -10.11
C ARG A 65 17.02 2.03 -9.67
N GLN A 66 16.73 3.15 -10.35
CA GLN A 66 17.26 4.47 -9.98
C GLN A 66 16.80 4.87 -8.57
N LEU A 67 15.55 4.58 -8.19
CA LEU A 67 15.09 4.83 -6.82
C LEU A 67 15.83 3.96 -5.79
N SER A 68 16.09 2.69 -6.11
CA SER A 68 16.91 1.84 -5.24
C SER A 68 18.32 2.43 -5.01
N GLU A 69 18.95 2.90 -6.09
CA GLU A 69 20.24 3.60 -6.02
C GLU A 69 20.15 4.91 -5.23
N THR A 70 19.08 5.68 -5.40
CA THR A 70 18.82 6.91 -4.62
C THR A 70 18.74 6.61 -3.13
N ALA A 71 18.02 5.56 -2.74
CA ALA A 71 17.96 5.13 -1.34
C ALA A 71 19.32 4.63 -0.83
N ALA A 72 20.10 3.92 -1.66
CA ALA A 72 21.45 3.49 -1.31
C ALA A 72 22.39 4.68 -1.07
N ARG A 73 22.37 5.70 -1.95
CA ARG A 73 23.13 6.94 -1.77
C ARG A 73 22.72 7.68 -0.50
N ALA A 74 21.41 7.76 -0.21
CA ALA A 74 20.91 8.38 1.01
C ALA A 74 21.43 7.67 2.28
N ARG A 75 21.43 6.33 2.29
CA ARG A 75 22.00 5.53 3.39
C ARG A 75 23.50 5.72 3.54
N ALA A 76 24.26 5.72 2.45
CA ALA A 76 25.70 5.98 2.48
C ALA A 76 26.01 7.38 3.01
N ARG A 77 25.25 8.39 2.60
CA ARG A 77 25.39 9.76 3.12
C ARG A 77 25.04 9.85 4.60
N ALA A 78 23.97 9.17 5.03
CA ALA A 78 23.62 9.08 6.44
C ALA A 78 24.77 8.45 7.23
N ALA A 79 25.33 7.32 6.77
CA ALA A 79 26.45 6.62 7.39
C ALA A 79 27.73 7.47 7.52
N ALA A 80 27.93 8.46 6.65
CA ALA A 80 29.07 9.38 6.71
C ALA A 80 28.83 10.65 7.55
N ALA A 81 27.57 11.01 7.85
CA ALA A 81 27.27 12.22 8.60
C ALA A 81 27.54 12.03 10.11
N ALA A 82 28.06 13.04 10.82
CA ALA A 82 28.19 12.99 12.28
C ALA A 82 26.82 13.20 12.97
N CYS A 83 26.50 12.36 13.95
CA CYS A 83 25.20 12.38 14.65
C CYS A 83 24.94 13.69 15.43
N ASP A 84 25.99 14.37 15.87
CA ASP A 84 25.95 15.58 16.70
C ASP A 84 26.20 16.88 15.91
N SER A 85 26.39 16.78 14.59
CA SER A 85 26.59 17.91 13.70
C SER A 85 25.44 18.93 13.74
N ALA A 86 25.76 20.20 13.48
CA ALA A 86 24.75 21.27 13.43
C ALA A 86 23.67 20.97 12.38
N ASP A 87 24.05 20.44 11.22
CA ASP A 87 23.12 20.04 10.17
C ASP A 87 22.16 18.94 10.64
N MET A 88 22.65 17.93 11.36
CA MET A 88 21.82 16.85 11.89
C MET A 88 20.81 17.37 12.93
N LYS A 89 21.22 18.32 13.78
CA LYS A 89 20.33 19.01 14.72
C LYS A 89 19.26 19.82 14.01
N THR A 90 19.61 20.55 12.96
CA THR A 90 18.64 21.31 12.14
C THR A 90 17.64 20.39 11.45
N VAL A 91 18.11 19.34 10.77
CA VAL A 91 17.25 18.39 10.06
C VAL A 91 16.30 17.67 11.03
N SER A 92 16.83 17.14 12.15
CA SER A 92 15.99 16.46 13.14
C SER A 92 14.99 17.41 13.82
N GLY A 93 15.36 18.67 14.07
CA GLY A 93 14.45 19.70 14.57
C GLY A 93 13.27 19.96 13.63
N ARG A 94 13.53 20.14 12.32
CA ARG A 94 12.48 20.34 11.32
C ARG A 94 11.50 19.16 11.24
N VAL A 95 12.03 17.94 11.29
CA VAL A 95 11.23 16.70 11.29
C VAL A 95 10.32 16.61 12.51
N LYS A 96 10.84 16.91 13.71
CA LYS A 96 10.06 16.94 14.96
C LYS A 96 8.92 17.96 14.89
N THR A 97 9.18 19.17 14.38
CA THR A 97 8.16 20.21 14.21
C THR A 97 7.08 19.79 13.21
N ALA A 98 7.46 19.23 12.05
CA ALA A 98 6.52 18.77 11.05
C ALA A 98 5.63 17.61 11.56
N PHE A 99 6.16 16.74 12.43
CA PHE A 99 5.43 15.60 12.97
C PHE A 99 4.32 15.98 13.96
N ALA A 100 4.47 17.07 14.71
CA ALA A 100 3.50 17.45 15.75
C ALA A 100 2.07 17.64 15.19
N GLY A 101 1.93 18.10 13.95
CA GLY A 101 0.63 18.18 13.27
C GLY A 101 0.12 16.82 12.77
N TRP A 102 1.03 15.96 12.33
CA TRP A 102 0.73 14.71 11.64
C TRP A 102 0.37 13.55 12.59
N SER A 103 0.92 13.56 13.81
CA SER A 103 0.64 12.56 14.85
C SER A 103 -0.84 12.46 15.23
N ARG A 104 -1.66 13.47 14.90
CA ARG A 104 -3.12 13.50 15.15
C ARG A 104 -3.97 13.04 13.97
N THR A 105 -3.39 12.84 12.78
CA THR A 105 -4.13 12.45 11.57
C THR A 105 -4.59 10.99 11.64
N ALA A 106 -5.83 10.72 12.04
CA ALA A 106 -6.35 9.36 12.19
C ALA A 106 -6.72 8.67 10.87
N ARG A 107 -6.98 9.44 9.81
CA ARG A 107 -7.37 8.92 8.50
C ARG A 107 -6.55 9.56 7.40
N MET A 108 -6.20 8.76 6.39
CA MET A 108 -5.41 9.22 5.26
C MET A 108 -5.75 8.42 4.01
N ASN A 109 -5.74 9.10 2.85
CA ASN A 109 -5.85 8.42 1.56
C ASN A 109 -4.47 8.30 0.93
N PHE A 110 -4.19 7.12 0.40
CA PHE A 110 -2.95 6.77 -0.28
C PHE A 110 -3.25 6.57 -1.77
N PRO A 111 -2.59 7.31 -2.68
CA PRO A 111 -2.97 7.29 -4.10
C PRO A 111 -2.76 5.93 -4.78
N GLY A 112 -3.65 5.65 -5.74
CA GLY A 112 -3.42 4.73 -6.87
C GLY A 112 -3.50 5.53 -8.18
N ASP A 113 -3.54 4.85 -9.32
CA ASP A 113 -3.73 5.49 -10.62
C ASP A 113 -5.21 5.90 -10.81
N ARG A 114 -6.14 4.95 -10.57
CA ARG A 114 -7.60 5.18 -10.59
C ARG A 114 -8.25 4.99 -9.23
N ALA A 115 -7.71 4.12 -8.40
CA ALA A 115 -8.31 3.76 -7.11
C ALA A 115 -7.29 3.91 -5.99
N GLY A 116 -7.56 4.84 -5.09
CA GLY A 116 -6.74 5.01 -3.88
C GLY A 116 -7.08 3.99 -2.80
N TRP A 117 -6.20 3.91 -1.81
CA TRP A 117 -6.43 3.21 -0.55
C TRP A 117 -6.88 4.20 0.51
N SER A 118 -7.97 3.91 1.20
CA SER A 118 -8.38 4.66 2.38
C SER A 118 -7.86 3.97 3.64
N ALA A 119 -7.11 4.70 4.46
CA ALA A 119 -6.53 4.22 5.70
C ALA A 119 -7.23 4.86 6.90
N ASP A 120 -7.52 4.05 7.91
CA ASP A 120 -8.06 4.46 9.20
C ASP A 120 -7.25 3.78 10.32
N ARG A 121 -6.63 4.59 11.18
CA ARG A 121 -5.90 4.11 12.35
C ARG A 121 -6.63 4.33 13.67
N ALA A 122 -7.88 4.78 13.65
CA ALA A 122 -8.68 4.85 14.85
C ALA A 122 -8.89 3.44 15.43
N ALA A 123 -8.91 3.39 16.76
CA ALA A 123 -9.10 2.18 17.53
C ALA A 123 -10.60 1.90 17.66
N TYR A 124 -11.05 0.77 17.11
CA TYR A 124 -12.44 0.33 17.18
C TYR A 124 -12.53 -1.04 17.83
N SER A 125 -13.57 -1.24 18.66
CA SER A 125 -13.85 -2.54 19.29
C SER A 125 -14.40 -3.58 18.32
N ARG A 126 -15.00 -3.14 17.21
CA ARG A 126 -15.53 -4.01 16.15
C ARG A 126 -14.56 -4.08 14.98
N PRO A 127 -14.56 -5.19 14.21
CA PRO A 127 -13.80 -5.29 12.97
C PRO A 127 -14.13 -4.13 12.04
N THR A 128 -13.10 -3.37 11.66
CA THR A 128 -13.23 -2.25 10.72
C THR A 128 -12.19 -2.34 9.61
N TRP A 129 -12.45 -1.64 8.53
CA TRP A 129 -11.44 -1.39 7.51
C TRP A 129 -10.37 -0.46 8.05
N ARG A 130 -9.15 -0.97 8.19
CA ARG A 130 -7.98 -0.15 8.50
C ARG A 130 -7.27 0.32 7.25
N LEU A 131 -7.28 -0.47 6.20
CA LEU A 131 -6.82 -0.07 4.87
C LEU A 131 -7.75 -0.71 3.85
N MET A 132 -8.33 0.07 2.93
CA MET A 132 -9.36 -0.47 2.03
C MET A 132 -9.34 0.19 0.66
N GLN A 133 -9.55 -0.66 -0.35
CA GLN A 133 -9.96 -0.29 -1.70
C GLN A 133 -11.29 -0.98 -2.02
N GLY A 134 -12.18 -0.28 -2.71
CA GLY A 134 -13.49 -0.77 -3.11
C GLY A 134 -13.62 -0.86 -4.62
N THR A 135 -14.33 -1.88 -5.10
CA THR A 135 -14.66 -2.11 -6.52
C THR A 135 -15.96 -2.93 -6.61
N ALA A 136 -16.26 -3.49 -7.77
CA ALA A 136 -17.35 -4.43 -7.96
C ALA A 136 -16.95 -5.56 -8.93
N VAL A 137 -17.72 -6.64 -8.89
CA VAL A 137 -17.75 -7.69 -9.91
C VAL A 137 -19.19 -7.85 -10.39
N GLY A 138 -19.47 -7.41 -11.61
CA GLY A 138 -20.84 -7.17 -12.06
C GLY A 138 -21.58 -6.23 -11.09
N ALA A 139 -22.75 -6.65 -10.61
CA ALA A 139 -23.55 -5.90 -9.63
C ALA A 139 -23.14 -6.14 -8.15
N SER A 140 -22.14 -6.99 -7.90
CA SER A 140 -21.71 -7.38 -6.55
C SER A 140 -20.58 -6.47 -6.06
N PRO A 141 -20.79 -5.65 -5.02
CA PRO A 141 -19.72 -4.84 -4.45
C PRO A 141 -18.65 -5.71 -3.79
N VAL A 142 -17.39 -5.34 -3.99
CA VAL A 142 -16.23 -5.99 -3.39
C VAL A 142 -15.37 -4.95 -2.70
N ARG A 143 -14.99 -5.21 -1.45
CA ARG A 143 -13.97 -4.44 -0.73
C ARG A 143 -12.81 -5.34 -0.39
N PHE A 144 -11.60 -4.79 -0.45
CA PHE A 144 -10.40 -5.53 -0.18
C PHE A 144 -9.41 -4.68 0.61
N GLY A 145 -8.70 -5.32 1.53
CA GLY A 145 -7.63 -4.69 2.29
C GLY A 145 -7.47 -5.25 3.69
N LEU A 146 -6.95 -4.44 4.60
CA LEU A 146 -6.69 -4.85 5.97
C LEU A 146 -7.87 -4.54 6.87
N VAL A 147 -8.32 -5.58 7.58
CA VAL A 147 -9.34 -5.49 8.62
C VAL A 147 -8.67 -5.66 9.97
N GLY A 148 -8.97 -4.78 10.92
CA GLY A 148 -8.43 -4.82 12.27
C GLY A 148 -9.45 -4.40 13.31
N ALA A 149 -9.10 -4.63 14.58
CA ALA A 149 -9.84 -4.19 15.77
C ALA A 149 -8.83 -3.94 16.90
N MET A 150 -9.25 -3.32 18.01
CA MET A 150 -8.37 -3.02 19.15
C MET A 150 -7.60 -4.23 19.70
N ASP A 151 -8.20 -5.41 19.64
CA ASP A 151 -7.69 -6.67 20.19
C ASP A 151 -7.27 -7.68 19.11
N ARG A 152 -7.20 -7.25 17.84
CA ARG A 152 -6.90 -8.14 16.72
C ARG A 152 -5.89 -7.53 15.77
N ALA A 153 -4.86 -8.32 15.46
CA ALA A 153 -3.91 -7.99 14.42
C ALA A 153 -4.62 -7.81 13.06
N ASP A 154 -4.05 -6.91 12.25
CA ASP A 154 -4.58 -6.60 10.93
C ASP A 154 -4.53 -7.84 10.02
N GLN A 155 -5.69 -8.15 9.41
CA GLN A 155 -5.88 -9.32 8.59
C GLN A 155 -6.31 -8.90 7.17
N LEU A 156 -5.52 -9.33 6.17
CA LEU A 156 -5.88 -9.14 4.76
C LEU A 156 -7.16 -9.91 4.44
N THR A 157 -8.17 -9.21 3.92
CA THR A 157 -9.54 -9.72 3.75
C THR A 157 -10.17 -9.18 2.47
N ALA A 158 -10.90 -10.04 1.74
CA ALA A 158 -11.86 -9.64 0.72
C ALA A 158 -13.29 -9.79 1.27
N VAL A 159 -14.09 -8.73 1.20
CA VAL A 159 -15.52 -8.77 1.54
C VAL A 159 -16.32 -8.60 0.27
N VAL A 160 -17.25 -9.53 0.02
CA VAL A 160 -18.15 -9.46 -1.13
C VAL A 160 -19.60 -9.58 -0.69
N SER A 161 -20.44 -8.67 -1.18
CA SER A 161 -21.90 -8.76 -1.09
C SER A 161 -22.44 -9.31 -2.40
N TRP A 162 -22.43 -10.64 -2.53
CA TRP A 162 -22.76 -11.32 -3.79
C TRP A 162 -24.23 -11.17 -4.18
N GLN A 163 -24.48 -10.77 -5.42
CA GLN A 163 -25.81 -10.72 -6.02
C GLN A 163 -26.17 -12.03 -6.73
N GLY A 164 -27.42 -12.47 -6.59
CA GLY A 164 -27.90 -13.74 -7.15
C GLY A 164 -27.79 -14.91 -6.17
N ARG A 165 -28.10 -16.14 -6.65
CA ARG A 165 -28.16 -17.36 -5.81
C ARG A 165 -26.81 -18.07 -5.67
N SER A 166 -26.00 -18.10 -6.72
CA SER A 166 -24.69 -18.75 -6.68
C SER A 166 -23.77 -18.05 -5.67
N ARG A 167 -23.01 -18.83 -4.90
CA ARG A 167 -22.01 -18.32 -3.96
C ARG A 167 -20.64 -18.86 -4.35
N PRO A 168 -19.58 -18.03 -4.26
CA PRO A 168 -18.24 -18.53 -4.46
C PRO A 168 -17.91 -19.59 -3.41
N THR A 169 -17.28 -20.66 -3.86
CA THR A 169 -16.78 -21.75 -3.02
C THR A 169 -15.32 -21.55 -2.62
N GLY A 170 -14.61 -20.67 -3.34
CA GLY A 170 -13.25 -20.26 -3.00
C GLY A 170 -12.96 -18.86 -3.52
N VAL A 171 -11.96 -18.22 -2.92
CA VAL A 171 -11.45 -16.93 -3.36
C VAL A 171 -9.94 -16.99 -3.38
N ARG A 172 -9.33 -16.45 -4.43
CA ARG A 172 -7.88 -16.33 -4.56
C ARG A 172 -7.46 -14.93 -4.96
N LEU A 173 -6.35 -14.50 -4.40
CA LEU A 173 -5.63 -13.30 -4.76
C LEU A 173 -4.56 -13.68 -5.78
N VAL A 174 -4.53 -12.97 -6.90
CA VAL A 174 -3.57 -13.22 -7.98
C VAL A 174 -2.83 -11.93 -8.31
N MET A 175 -1.51 -12.01 -8.37
CA MET A 175 -0.62 -10.86 -8.63
C MET A 175 0.65 -11.32 -9.35
N ARG A 176 1.50 -10.39 -9.75
CA ARG A 176 2.86 -10.72 -10.24
C ARG A 176 3.67 -11.40 -9.13
N ASP A 177 4.42 -12.43 -9.49
CA ASP A 177 5.46 -12.99 -8.62
C ASP A 177 6.76 -12.21 -8.81
N THR A 178 7.15 -11.43 -7.79
CA THR A 178 8.36 -10.60 -7.84
C THR A 178 9.66 -11.41 -7.82
N THR A 179 9.60 -12.67 -7.40
CA THR A 179 10.76 -13.58 -7.37
C THR A 179 11.02 -14.23 -8.73
N VAL A 180 9.98 -14.37 -9.56
CA VAL A 180 10.06 -14.93 -10.91
C VAL A 180 10.19 -13.83 -11.97
N ALA A 181 9.41 -12.76 -11.82
CA ALA A 181 9.39 -11.61 -12.71
C ALA A 181 9.77 -10.36 -11.92
N PRO A 182 11.07 -10.02 -11.79
CA PRO A 182 11.51 -8.93 -10.92
C PRO A 182 11.14 -7.53 -11.44
N ARG A 183 10.98 -7.39 -12.77
CA ARG A 183 10.54 -6.13 -13.37
C ARG A 183 9.03 -5.92 -13.16
N PRO A 184 8.58 -4.69 -12.84
CA PRO A 184 7.16 -4.38 -12.76
C PRO A 184 6.42 -4.70 -14.05
N TRP A 185 5.19 -5.19 -13.91
CA TRP A 185 4.27 -5.40 -15.01
C TRP A 185 3.30 -4.22 -15.09
N LEU A 186 3.68 -3.20 -15.87
CA LEU A 186 2.95 -1.92 -15.93
C LEU A 186 1.74 -1.93 -16.88
N ALA A 187 1.35 -3.11 -17.39
CA ALA A 187 0.09 -3.24 -18.10
C ALA A 187 -1.09 -3.28 -17.12
N ARG A 188 -2.30 -3.05 -17.61
CA ARG A 188 -3.52 -2.96 -16.78
C ARG A 188 -4.17 -4.32 -16.53
N GLU A 189 -3.56 -5.39 -17.01
CA GLU A 189 -3.91 -6.78 -16.72
C GLU A 189 -2.79 -7.50 -15.97
N LEU A 190 -3.08 -8.70 -15.49
CA LEU A 190 -2.06 -9.57 -14.88
C LEU A 190 -1.00 -9.99 -15.92
N PRO A 191 0.26 -10.21 -15.50
CA PRO A 191 1.29 -10.79 -16.37
C PRO A 191 0.93 -12.20 -16.85
N PRO A 192 1.67 -12.84 -17.77
CA PRO A 192 1.45 -14.23 -18.14
C PRO A 192 1.39 -15.19 -16.94
N ALA A 193 0.66 -16.30 -17.06
CA ALA A 193 0.38 -17.19 -15.93
C ALA A 193 1.63 -17.69 -15.20
N ALA A 194 2.71 -17.99 -15.94
CA ALA A 194 3.99 -18.43 -15.39
C ALA A 194 4.69 -17.39 -14.50
N GLN A 195 4.27 -16.12 -14.56
CA GLN A 195 4.83 -15.00 -13.78
C GLN A 195 3.88 -14.56 -12.66
N ARG A 196 2.82 -15.32 -12.39
CA ARG A 196 1.82 -14.99 -11.36
C ARG A 196 2.07 -15.76 -10.08
N ARG A 197 1.82 -15.08 -8.96
CA ARG A 197 1.68 -15.69 -7.65
C ARG A 197 0.22 -15.72 -7.25
N VAL A 198 -0.21 -16.83 -6.65
CA VAL A 198 -1.59 -17.05 -6.21
C VAL A 198 -1.61 -17.32 -4.72
N PHE A 199 -2.49 -16.62 -4.00
CA PHE A 199 -2.79 -16.88 -2.60
C PHE A 199 -4.26 -17.22 -2.44
N TRP A 200 -4.56 -18.40 -1.93
CA TRP A 200 -5.93 -18.77 -1.58
C TRP A 200 -6.34 -18.14 -0.26
N ALA A 201 -7.63 -17.80 -0.15
CA ALA A 201 -8.22 -17.45 1.14
C ALA A 201 -8.13 -18.66 2.08
N SER A 202 -7.71 -18.41 3.33
CA SER A 202 -7.57 -19.42 4.38
C SER A 202 -8.91 -19.77 5.05
N GLY A 203 -9.95 -18.97 4.84
CA GLY A 203 -11.28 -19.25 5.34
C GLY A 203 -12.29 -18.16 4.99
N VAL A 204 -13.56 -18.48 5.21
CA VAL A 204 -14.69 -17.59 4.98
C VAL A 204 -15.55 -17.48 6.24
N THR A 205 -16.05 -16.29 6.51
CA THR A 205 -17.07 -16.04 7.53
C THR A 205 -18.15 -15.12 6.96
N THR A 206 -19.27 -14.99 7.67
CA THR A 206 -20.16 -13.85 7.47
C THR A 206 -19.38 -12.56 7.75
N ALA A 207 -19.55 -11.55 6.90
CA ALA A 207 -18.92 -10.26 7.09
C ALA A 207 -19.63 -9.47 8.20
N ASP A 208 -18.85 -8.82 9.06
CA ASP A 208 -19.37 -7.87 10.03
C ASP A 208 -20.05 -6.70 9.31
N PRO A 209 -21.20 -6.17 9.81
CA PRO A 209 -21.87 -5.02 9.21
C PRO A 209 -20.97 -3.81 8.96
N GLY A 210 -19.98 -3.56 9.83
CA GLY A 210 -19.02 -2.46 9.66
C GLY A 210 -18.12 -2.61 8.42
N LEU A 211 -18.01 -3.82 7.87
CA LEU A 211 -17.21 -4.11 6.69
C LEU A 211 -18.00 -4.01 5.38
N LEU A 212 -19.34 -3.95 5.45
CA LEU A 212 -20.23 -3.97 4.29
C LEU A 212 -20.37 -2.59 3.62
N VAL A 213 -20.62 -2.60 2.30
CA VAL A 213 -21.03 -1.39 1.56
C VAL A 213 -22.33 -0.83 2.12
N GLN A 214 -22.43 0.50 2.22
CA GLN A 214 -23.64 1.16 2.70
C GLN A 214 -24.88 0.64 1.94
N GLY A 215 -25.93 0.30 2.68
CA GLY A 215 -27.15 -0.29 2.12
C GLY A 215 -27.08 -1.81 1.86
N ARG A 216 -25.96 -2.47 2.16
CA ARG A 216 -25.87 -3.95 2.15
C ARG A 216 -26.05 -4.51 3.55
N THR A 217 -26.84 -5.58 3.64
CA THR A 217 -27.16 -6.27 4.91
C THR A 217 -26.43 -7.60 5.09
N ALA A 218 -25.82 -8.13 4.02
CA ALA A 218 -25.10 -9.40 4.04
C ALA A 218 -23.87 -9.37 3.14
N GLY A 219 -22.88 -10.19 3.48
CA GLY A 219 -21.67 -10.41 2.71
C GLY A 219 -20.81 -11.53 3.29
N GLN A 220 -19.86 -12.02 2.51
CA GLN A 220 -18.87 -13.00 2.93
C GLN A 220 -17.51 -12.32 3.07
N ALA A 221 -16.82 -12.57 4.18
CA ALA A 221 -15.46 -12.11 4.45
C ALA A 221 -14.47 -13.27 4.28
N TRP A 222 -13.56 -13.14 3.32
CA TRP A 222 -12.56 -14.13 2.95
C TRP A 222 -11.19 -13.66 3.41
N ARG A 223 -10.58 -14.38 4.35
CA ARG A 223 -9.30 -14.01 4.96
C ARG A 223 -8.14 -14.62 4.18
N PHE A 224 -7.05 -13.89 4.01
CA PHE A 224 -5.85 -14.35 3.29
C PHE A 224 -4.65 -14.54 4.24
N PRO A 225 -3.67 -15.38 3.90
CA PRO A 225 -2.44 -15.50 4.67
C PRO A 225 -1.68 -14.17 4.77
N LEU A 226 -0.94 -13.95 5.86
CA LEU A 226 -0.12 -12.74 6.05
C LEU A 226 0.87 -12.52 4.88
N ALA A 227 1.45 -13.60 4.37
CA ALA A 227 2.37 -13.57 3.22
C ALA A 227 1.75 -12.93 1.96
N ALA A 228 0.42 -12.93 1.82
CA ALA A 228 -0.28 -12.27 0.72
C ALA A 228 -0.20 -10.73 0.85
N ALA A 229 -0.25 -10.19 2.07
CA ALA A 229 -0.10 -8.75 2.31
C ALA A 229 1.35 -8.31 2.07
N ASP A 230 2.31 -9.14 2.47
CA ASP A 230 3.73 -8.85 2.24
C ASP A 230 4.07 -8.90 0.75
N ALA A 231 3.56 -9.90 0.02
CA ALA A 231 3.70 -9.96 -1.44
C ALA A 231 3.07 -8.74 -2.13
N LEU A 232 1.87 -8.33 -1.71
CA LEU A 232 1.22 -7.13 -2.24
C LEU A 232 2.02 -5.86 -1.97
N SER A 233 2.66 -5.76 -0.80
CA SER A 233 3.51 -4.62 -0.44
C SER A 233 4.78 -4.53 -1.29
N GLY A 234 5.19 -5.64 -1.91
CA GLY A 234 6.35 -5.72 -2.80
C GLY A 234 6.08 -5.32 -4.25
N LEU A 235 4.81 -5.10 -4.64
CA LEU A 235 4.47 -4.65 -5.98
C LEU A 235 4.86 -3.18 -6.20
N ASP A 236 5.09 -2.82 -7.46
CA ASP A 236 5.15 -1.43 -7.88
C ASP A 236 3.73 -0.83 -7.78
N PRO A 237 3.55 0.39 -7.25
CA PRO A 237 2.25 1.01 -7.02
C PRO A 237 1.42 1.21 -8.30
N ARG A 238 2.05 1.13 -9.49
CA ARG A 238 1.37 1.24 -10.78
C ARG A 238 0.79 -0.08 -11.27
N GLU A 239 1.09 -1.19 -10.58
CA GLU A 239 0.63 -2.51 -10.98
C GLU A 239 -0.78 -2.79 -10.48
N VAL A 240 -1.40 -3.80 -11.10
CA VAL A 240 -2.69 -4.33 -10.69
C VAL A 240 -2.55 -5.72 -10.09
N PHE A 241 -3.51 -6.08 -9.25
CA PHE A 241 -3.75 -7.45 -8.81
C PHE A 241 -5.24 -7.76 -8.95
N THR A 242 -5.60 -9.03 -8.81
CA THR A 242 -7.01 -9.44 -8.93
C THR A 242 -7.45 -10.28 -7.75
N VAL A 243 -8.70 -10.08 -7.37
CA VAL A 243 -9.43 -11.03 -6.52
C VAL A 243 -10.33 -11.85 -7.44
N GLU A 244 -10.15 -13.15 -7.41
CA GLU A 244 -10.88 -14.12 -8.22
C GLU A 244 -11.77 -14.99 -7.33
N PHE A 245 -13.06 -14.99 -7.66
CA PHE A 245 -14.11 -15.76 -7.01
C PHE A 245 -14.38 -17.01 -7.83
N VAL A 246 -14.17 -18.18 -7.23
CA VAL A 246 -14.33 -19.49 -7.88
C VAL A 246 -15.66 -20.09 -7.46
N PHE A 247 -16.40 -20.63 -8.42
CA PHE A 247 -17.70 -21.25 -8.21
C PHE A 247 -17.65 -22.77 -8.35
N ARG A 248 -18.71 -23.44 -7.87
CA ARG A 248 -18.82 -24.90 -7.91
C ARG A 248 -18.77 -25.47 -9.33
N ASP A 249 -19.26 -24.72 -10.32
CA ASP A 249 -19.25 -25.10 -11.74
C ASP A 249 -17.88 -24.86 -12.42
N GLY A 250 -16.87 -24.41 -11.66
CA GLY A 250 -15.54 -24.09 -12.17
C GLY A 250 -15.43 -22.71 -12.80
N SER A 251 -16.54 -21.96 -12.93
CA SER A 251 -16.48 -20.59 -13.42
C SER A 251 -15.73 -19.67 -12.43
N VAL A 252 -15.13 -18.62 -12.97
CA VAL A 252 -14.36 -17.64 -12.20
C VAL A 252 -14.84 -16.24 -12.52
N ALA A 253 -15.28 -15.52 -11.49
CA ALA A 253 -15.56 -14.10 -11.58
C ALA A 253 -14.36 -13.32 -11.04
N ARG A 254 -13.88 -12.33 -11.79
CA ARG A 254 -12.68 -11.57 -11.47
C ARG A 254 -13.02 -10.10 -11.25
N THR A 255 -12.36 -9.49 -10.27
CA THR A 255 -12.27 -8.03 -10.19
C THR A 255 -10.81 -7.59 -10.03
N VAL A 256 -10.52 -6.41 -10.57
CA VAL A 256 -9.18 -5.82 -10.60
C VAL A 256 -9.08 -4.75 -9.52
N PHE A 257 -7.95 -4.75 -8.81
CA PHE A 257 -7.55 -3.74 -7.85
C PHE A 257 -6.17 -3.18 -8.24
N GLU A 258 -5.87 -1.98 -7.77
CA GLU A 258 -4.55 -1.36 -7.94
C GLU A 258 -3.69 -1.61 -6.71
N ALA A 259 -2.43 -1.99 -6.93
CA ALA A 259 -1.46 -2.11 -5.85
C ALA A 259 -1.33 -0.77 -5.10
N GLY A 260 -1.20 0.33 -5.85
CA GLY A 260 -1.16 1.69 -5.31
C GLY A 260 -0.15 1.84 -4.17
N ASP A 261 -0.35 2.84 -3.33
CA ASP A 261 0.47 3.07 -2.14
C ASP A 261 0.08 2.16 -0.95
N PHE A 262 -0.27 0.89 -1.19
CA PHE A 262 -0.63 -0.08 -0.14
C PHE A 262 0.47 -0.20 0.94
N ALA A 263 1.73 -0.27 0.53
CA ALA A 263 2.87 -0.34 1.47
C ALA A 263 2.98 0.92 2.34
N ALA A 264 2.70 2.11 1.78
CA ALA A 264 2.67 3.35 2.54
C ALA A 264 1.48 3.37 3.52
N GLY A 265 0.32 2.87 3.08
CA GLY A 265 -0.85 2.67 3.94
C GLY A 265 -0.57 1.74 5.12
N ARG A 266 0.10 0.60 4.90
CA ARG A 266 0.52 -0.31 5.98
C ARG A 266 1.47 0.37 6.97
N ALA A 267 2.46 1.09 6.47
CA ALA A 267 3.38 1.84 7.32
C ALA A 267 2.65 2.92 8.14
N PHE A 268 1.62 3.54 7.58
CA PHE A 268 0.76 4.49 8.30
C PHE A 268 -0.04 3.83 9.44
N LEU A 269 -0.53 2.61 9.23
CA LEU A 269 -1.27 1.89 10.28
C LEU A 269 -0.38 1.49 11.47
N ALA A 270 0.88 1.14 11.21
CA ALA A 270 1.83 0.74 12.24
C ALA A 270 2.12 1.84 13.29
N MET A 271 1.83 3.11 13.00
CA MET A 271 1.99 4.20 13.97
C MET A 271 0.97 4.21 15.10
N GLY A 272 -0.19 3.58 14.88
CA GLY A 272 -1.30 3.55 15.85
C GLY A 272 -1.36 2.25 16.67
N GLN A 273 -0.39 1.36 16.50
CA GLN A 273 -0.26 0.12 17.25
C GLN A 273 0.84 0.33 18.31
N THR A 274 0.44 0.78 19.50
CA THR A 274 1.29 0.81 20.71
C THR A 274 0.49 0.27 21.87
#